data_AF-A0A0P6X2U5-F1
#
_entry.id   AF-A0A0P6X2U5-F1
#
_cell.length_a   1.000
_cell.length_b   1.000
_cell.length_c   1.000
_cell.angle_alpha   90.00
_cell.angle_beta   90.00
_cell.angle_gamma   90.00
#
_symmetry.space_group_name_H-M   'P 1'
#
loop_
_entity.id
_entity.type
_entity.pdbx_description
1 polymer ?
#
loop_
_entity_poly.entity_id
_entity_poly.type
_entity_poly.pdbx_seq_one_letter_code
_entity_poly.pdbx_strand_id
1 'polypeptide(L)'
;MASMLAGCGGAEPGVYAVPLAEALQRLKKADVDGFRSARQCGILIHFAADSPKDDAITWRVSSSGREVLRFTVRLTAEGEGTRAQIEVPAEAKGGEMYDGSQFYPRPAVHQPLRPAVQELIDAAMEKRPYDVMRIPDGQRSSANDGPCKVQRAGLESGSARFGIDDKPGYDSRRSQQLREAENTRANQEGYDRSYGQPMDDTQGNW
;
A
#
# COMPACT_ATOMS: atom_id res chain seq x y z
N MET A 1 37.98 -29.51 29.75
CA MET A 1 36.73 -28.73 29.85
C MET A 1 36.23 -28.51 28.43
N ALA A 2 35.12 -29.15 28.08
CA ALA A 2 34.51 -29.04 26.76
C ALA A 2 33.60 -27.82 26.75
N SER A 3 33.99 -26.79 26.01
CA SER A 3 33.13 -25.63 25.73
C SER A 3 32.31 -25.93 24.48
N MET A 4 31.10 -26.46 24.66
CA MET A 4 30.07 -26.45 23.62
C MET A 4 29.44 -25.06 23.59
N LEU A 5 29.98 -24.17 22.74
CA LEU A 5 29.25 -22.99 22.33
C LEU A 5 28.18 -23.45 21.32
N ALA A 6 26.98 -23.70 21.83
CA ALA A 6 25.79 -23.83 21.02
C ALA A 6 25.61 -22.53 20.22
N GLY A 7 25.95 -22.56 18.93
CA GLY A 7 25.53 -21.54 17.99
C GLY A 7 24.02 -21.49 17.99
N CYS A 8 23.44 -20.43 18.56
CA CYS A 8 22.04 -20.11 18.37
C CYS A 8 21.83 -19.89 16.87
N GLY A 9 21.28 -20.91 16.21
CA GLY A 9 20.81 -20.82 14.84
C GLY A 9 19.67 -19.83 14.76
N GLY A 10 20.00 -18.55 14.60
CA GLY A 10 19.07 -17.60 14.02
C GLY A 10 18.87 -18.05 12.59
N ALA A 11 17.71 -18.63 12.29
CA ALA A 11 17.32 -18.90 10.91
C ALA A 11 17.50 -17.60 10.12
N GLU A 12 18.16 -17.68 8.97
CA GLU A 12 18.36 -16.53 8.11
C GLU A 12 16.99 -15.94 7.74
N PRO A 13 16.78 -14.61 7.87
CA PRO A 13 15.50 -14.00 7.54
C PRO A 13 15.06 -14.37 6.13
N GLY A 14 13.82 -14.83 6.01
CA GLY A 14 13.28 -15.28 4.73
C GLY A 14 13.59 -16.73 4.36
N VAL A 15 14.29 -17.52 5.18
CA VAL A 15 14.49 -18.97 4.95
C VAL A 15 13.63 -19.78 5.91
N TYR A 16 12.84 -20.70 5.38
CA TYR A 16 11.88 -21.50 6.14
C TYR A 16 12.08 -22.99 5.91
N ALA A 17 12.01 -23.78 6.99
CA ALA A 17 11.99 -25.25 6.93
C ALA A 17 10.61 -25.78 6.51
N VAL A 18 10.12 -25.30 5.37
CA VAL A 18 8.83 -25.66 4.78
C VAL A 18 9.04 -25.90 3.28
N PRO A 19 8.55 -27.00 2.70
CA PRO A 19 8.66 -27.24 1.26
C PRO A 19 7.95 -26.17 0.43
N LEU A 20 8.49 -25.88 -0.76
CA LEU A 20 8.03 -24.80 -1.66
C LEU A 20 6.52 -24.79 -1.90
N ALA A 21 5.94 -25.95 -2.21
CA ALA A 21 4.51 -26.07 -2.46
C ALA A 21 3.67 -25.72 -1.23
N GLU A 22 4.11 -26.13 -0.03
CA GLU A 22 3.42 -25.79 1.20
C GLU A 22 3.60 -24.30 1.54
N ALA A 23 4.81 -23.75 1.36
CA ALA A 23 5.09 -22.33 1.56
C ALA A 23 4.18 -21.43 0.69
N LEU A 24 3.97 -21.80 -0.58
CA LEU A 24 3.05 -21.09 -1.47
C LEU A 24 1.60 -21.15 -0.96
N GLN A 25 1.14 -22.32 -0.52
CA GLN A 25 -0.22 -22.47 0.03
C GLN A 25 -0.41 -21.67 1.32
N ARG A 26 0.62 -21.58 2.16
CA ARG A 26 0.62 -20.72 3.35
C ARG A 26 0.52 -19.24 2.97
N LEU A 27 1.30 -18.76 2.00
CA LEU A 27 1.21 -17.36 1.56
C LEU A 27 -0.12 -17.02 0.89
N LYS A 28 -0.75 -17.94 0.15
CA LYS A 28 -2.09 -17.74 -0.42
C LYS A 28 -3.16 -17.47 0.66
N LYS A 29 -2.88 -17.87 1.91
CA LYS A 29 -3.73 -17.70 3.09
C LYS A 29 -3.15 -16.70 4.11
N ALA A 30 -2.17 -15.89 3.71
CA ALA A 30 -1.58 -14.88 4.60
C ALA A 30 -2.65 -13.91 5.14
N ASP A 31 -2.47 -13.43 6.36
CA ASP A 31 -3.40 -12.53 7.03
C ASP A 31 -3.28 -11.09 6.52
N VAL A 32 -3.75 -10.87 5.30
CA VAL A 32 -3.74 -9.57 4.62
C VAL A 32 -4.68 -8.58 5.31
N ASP A 33 -5.73 -9.06 5.98
CA ASP A 33 -6.65 -8.22 6.75
C ASP A 33 -5.99 -7.67 8.02
N GLY A 34 -5.27 -8.52 8.76
CA GLY A 34 -4.43 -8.10 9.89
C GLY A 34 -3.35 -7.12 9.46
N PHE A 35 -2.66 -7.40 8.35
CA PHE A 35 -1.70 -6.46 7.76
C PHE A 35 -2.34 -5.11 7.44
N ARG A 36 -3.48 -5.10 6.73
CA ARG A 36 -4.20 -3.87 6.37
C ARG A 36 -4.63 -3.12 7.63
N SER A 37 -5.23 -3.81 8.60
CA SER A 37 -5.68 -3.22 9.85
C SER A 37 -4.52 -2.54 10.58
N ALA A 38 -3.34 -3.17 10.64
CA ALA A 38 -2.17 -2.65 11.32
C ALA A 38 -1.42 -1.55 10.55
N ARG A 39 -1.46 -1.57 9.21
CA ARG A 39 -0.59 -0.71 8.38
C ARG A 39 -1.32 0.35 7.57
N GLN A 40 -2.63 0.25 7.36
CA GLN A 40 -3.40 1.26 6.62
C GLN A 40 -3.33 2.62 7.36
N CYS A 41 -3.12 3.69 6.59
CA CYS A 41 -3.19 5.06 7.09
C CYS A 41 -4.65 5.55 7.04
N GLY A 42 -4.94 6.69 6.39
CA GLY A 42 -6.33 7.17 6.23
C GLY A 42 -6.99 6.85 4.89
N ILE A 43 -6.21 6.37 3.91
CA ILE A 43 -6.75 5.98 2.61
C ILE A 43 -7.42 4.62 2.72
N LEU A 44 -8.67 4.50 2.25
CA LEU A 44 -9.31 3.19 2.12
C LEU A 44 -8.61 2.39 1.01
N ILE A 45 -8.04 1.25 1.39
CA ILE A 45 -7.31 0.38 0.47
C ILE A 45 -7.93 -1.03 0.39
N HIS A 46 -7.80 -1.62 -0.78
CA HIS A 46 -8.22 -2.98 -1.09
C HIS A 46 -7.02 -3.79 -1.55
N PHE A 47 -6.96 -5.05 -1.12
CA PHE A 47 -5.94 -5.98 -1.57
C PHE A 47 -6.54 -6.95 -2.58
N ALA A 48 -5.82 -7.17 -3.66
CA ALA A 48 -6.02 -8.30 -4.56
C ALA A 48 -4.70 -9.08 -4.61
N ALA A 49 -4.78 -10.41 -4.51
CA ALA A 49 -3.63 -11.28 -4.63
C ALA A 49 -3.70 -12.03 -5.96
N ASP A 50 -2.59 -12.04 -6.67
CA ASP A 50 -2.41 -12.85 -7.87
C ASP A 50 -1.19 -13.75 -7.70
N SER A 51 -1.27 -14.96 -8.25
CA SER A 51 -0.15 -15.90 -8.30
C SER A 51 0.12 -16.21 -9.77
N PRO A 52 0.75 -15.29 -10.52
CA PRO A 52 0.96 -15.44 -11.95
C PRO A 52 1.95 -16.56 -12.30
N LYS A 53 2.68 -17.07 -11.31
CA LYS A 53 3.60 -18.21 -11.40
C LYS A 53 3.45 -19.08 -10.15
N ASP A 54 3.74 -20.38 -10.27
CA ASP A 54 3.66 -21.37 -9.17
C ASP A 54 4.74 -21.20 -8.08
N ASP A 55 5.45 -20.09 -8.07
CA ASP A 55 6.53 -19.76 -7.13
C ASP A 55 6.41 -18.33 -6.59
N ALA A 56 5.33 -17.60 -6.88
CA ALA A 56 5.21 -16.22 -6.45
C ALA A 56 3.77 -15.81 -6.11
N ILE A 57 3.66 -14.86 -5.19
CA ILE A 57 2.42 -14.13 -4.92
C ILE A 57 2.69 -12.64 -5.05
N THR A 58 1.86 -11.95 -5.80
CA THR A 58 1.85 -10.49 -5.91
C THR A 58 0.59 -9.96 -5.24
N TRP A 59 0.76 -9.10 -4.24
CA TRP A 59 -0.35 -8.32 -3.69
C TRP A 59 -0.39 -6.95 -4.35
N ARG A 60 -1.53 -6.63 -4.96
CA ARG A 60 -1.84 -5.30 -5.48
C ARG A 60 -2.77 -4.60 -4.49
N VAL A 61 -2.37 -3.41 -4.10
CA VAL A 61 -3.12 -2.54 -3.21
C VAL A 61 -3.71 -1.42 -4.05
N SER A 62 -5.03 -1.24 -3.99
CA SER A 62 -5.73 -0.22 -4.74
C SER A 62 -6.58 0.68 -3.85
N SER A 63 -6.79 1.91 -4.30
CA SER A 63 -7.74 2.86 -3.73
C SER A 63 -8.45 3.57 -4.88
N SER A 64 -9.78 3.74 -4.77
CA SER A 64 -10.60 4.36 -5.83
C SER A 64 -10.36 3.76 -7.24
N GLY A 65 -10.06 2.45 -7.33
CA GLY A 65 -9.78 1.77 -8.59
C GLY A 65 -8.37 1.95 -9.17
N ARG A 66 -7.48 2.70 -8.49
CA ARG A 66 -6.09 2.92 -8.91
C ARG A 66 -5.15 2.08 -8.05
N GLU A 67 -4.15 1.44 -8.66
CA GLU A 67 -3.08 0.76 -7.91
C GLU A 67 -2.22 1.83 -7.21
N VAL A 68 -2.03 1.68 -5.91
CA VAL A 68 -1.28 2.63 -5.05
C VAL A 68 -0.02 2.00 -4.46
N LEU A 69 0.05 0.68 -4.48
CA LEU A 69 1.20 -0.11 -4.05
C LEU A 69 1.05 -1.51 -4.65
N ARG A 70 2.18 -2.13 -4.99
CA ARG A 70 2.26 -3.57 -5.21
C ARG A 70 3.52 -4.11 -4.54
N PHE A 71 3.51 -5.35 -4.13
CA PHE A 71 4.72 -6.07 -3.74
C PHE A 71 4.58 -7.55 -4.07
N THR A 72 5.70 -8.16 -4.40
CA THR A 72 5.77 -9.57 -4.78
C THR A 72 6.62 -10.32 -3.77
N VAL A 73 6.20 -11.51 -3.40
CA VAL A 73 7.03 -12.48 -2.69
C VAL A 73 7.32 -13.62 -3.65
N ARG A 74 8.59 -13.78 -4.01
CA ARG A 74 9.07 -14.95 -4.76
C ARG A 74 9.57 -16.00 -3.80
N LEU A 75 9.26 -17.24 -4.09
CA LEU A 75 9.69 -18.40 -3.35
C LEU A 75 10.66 -19.21 -4.20
N THR A 76 11.78 -19.61 -3.62
CA THR A 76 12.74 -20.51 -4.27
C THR A 76 13.04 -21.68 -3.34
N ALA A 77 13.10 -22.89 -3.87
CA ALA A 77 13.51 -24.05 -3.10
C ALA A 77 14.96 -23.86 -2.60
N GLU A 78 15.20 -24.20 -1.34
CA GLU A 78 16.51 -24.13 -0.70
C GLU A 78 16.73 -25.38 0.16
N GLY A 79 17.37 -26.40 -0.42
CA GLY A 79 17.44 -27.73 0.19
C GLY A 79 16.05 -28.31 0.41
N GLU A 80 15.77 -28.73 1.65
CA GLU A 80 14.44 -29.20 2.09
C GLU A 80 13.47 -28.07 2.44
N GLY A 81 13.94 -26.81 2.38
CA GLY A 81 13.20 -25.62 2.75
C GLY A 81 12.88 -24.69 1.57
N THR A 82 12.48 -23.49 1.92
CA THR A 82 12.11 -22.44 0.95
C THR A 82 12.67 -21.10 1.40
N ARG A 83 13.21 -20.34 0.45
CA ARG A 83 13.56 -18.94 0.62
C ARG A 83 12.46 -18.05 0.06
N ALA A 84 12.08 -17.02 0.79
CA ALA A 84 11.21 -15.95 0.33
C ALA A 84 12.02 -14.68 0.06
N GLN A 85 11.86 -14.13 -1.14
CA GLN A 85 12.43 -12.85 -1.53
C GLN A 85 11.30 -11.83 -1.75
N ILE A 86 11.37 -10.72 -1.02
CA ILE A 86 10.42 -9.61 -1.16
C ILE A 86 10.91 -8.66 -2.26
N GLU A 87 10.07 -8.42 -3.25
CA GLU A 87 10.25 -7.42 -4.29
C GLU A 87 9.25 -6.28 -4.09
N VAL A 88 9.77 -5.09 -3.83
CA VAL A 88 9.00 -3.84 -3.80
C VAL A 88 9.43 -3.00 -4.99
N PRO A 89 8.50 -2.39 -5.76
CA PRO A 89 8.86 -1.50 -6.84
C PRO A 89 9.76 -0.36 -6.37
N ALA A 90 10.69 0.01 -7.24
CA ALA A 90 11.50 1.20 -7.03
C ALA A 90 10.66 2.46 -7.24
N GLU A 91 10.96 3.49 -6.44
CA GLU A 91 10.41 4.83 -6.63
C GLU A 91 11.17 5.59 -7.72
N ALA A 92 10.53 6.62 -8.29
CA ALA A 92 11.12 7.43 -9.36
C ALA A 92 12.45 8.11 -8.95
N LYS A 93 12.65 8.36 -7.65
CA LYS A 93 13.85 8.96 -7.07
C LYS A 93 14.87 7.93 -6.58
N GLY A 94 14.65 6.65 -6.86
CA GLY A 94 15.41 5.53 -6.29
C GLY A 94 14.91 5.12 -4.92
N GLY A 95 15.41 3.99 -4.43
CA GLY A 95 14.89 3.34 -3.22
C GLY A 95 13.59 2.59 -3.48
N GLU A 96 13.13 1.85 -2.47
CA GLU A 96 11.89 1.09 -2.56
C GLU A 96 10.72 1.98 -2.14
N MET A 97 9.54 1.72 -2.72
CA MET A 97 8.31 2.34 -2.28
C MET A 97 8.10 2.09 -0.78
N TYR A 98 7.82 3.15 -0.01
CA TYR A 98 7.62 3.08 1.44
C TYR A 98 8.81 2.48 2.21
N ASP A 99 10.06 2.71 1.79
CA ASP A 99 11.26 2.27 2.53
C ASP A 99 11.52 3.06 3.83
N GLY A 100 10.75 4.12 4.10
CA GLY A 100 10.88 4.99 5.26
C GLY A 100 11.74 6.24 5.02
N SER A 101 12.44 6.34 3.89
CA SER A 101 13.28 7.50 3.57
C SER A 101 12.48 8.67 2.99
N GLN A 102 11.30 8.40 2.43
CA GLN A 102 10.53 9.38 1.68
C GLN A 102 9.32 9.91 2.46
N PHE A 103 8.97 11.17 2.20
CA PHE A 103 7.75 11.78 2.70
C PHE A 103 6.61 11.56 1.71
N TYR A 104 5.54 10.92 2.17
CA TYR A 104 4.30 10.76 1.44
C TYR A 104 3.23 11.67 2.06
N PRO A 105 2.68 12.67 1.34
CA PRO A 105 1.60 13.51 1.87
C PRO A 105 0.34 12.72 2.20
N ARG A 106 0.08 11.65 1.44
CA ARG A 106 -1.09 10.77 1.54
C ARG A 106 -0.63 9.31 1.41
N PRO A 107 0.04 8.77 2.43
CA PRO A 107 0.53 7.40 2.38
C PRO A 107 -0.66 6.44 2.42
N ALA A 108 -0.62 5.38 1.61
CA ALA A 108 -1.58 4.28 1.69
C ALA A 108 -1.31 3.41 2.92
N VAL A 109 -0.03 3.17 3.19
CA VAL A 109 0.45 2.32 4.28
C VAL A 109 1.57 3.00 5.08
N HIS A 110 1.69 2.62 6.34
CA HIS A 110 2.73 3.07 7.25
C HIS A 110 4.10 2.53 6.82
N GLN A 111 5.14 3.35 6.91
CA GLN A 111 6.53 2.97 6.57
C GLN A 111 7.26 2.36 7.79
N PRO A 112 8.34 1.59 7.58
CA PRO A 112 8.77 0.99 6.32
C PRO A 112 7.88 -0.21 5.94
N LEU A 113 7.72 -0.47 4.64
CA LEU A 113 6.89 -1.56 4.11
C LEU A 113 7.57 -2.91 4.22
N ARG A 114 8.86 -3.02 3.85
CA ARG A 114 9.57 -4.30 3.76
C ARG A 114 9.55 -5.11 5.07
N PRO A 115 9.83 -4.55 6.26
CA PRO A 115 9.72 -5.29 7.52
C PRO A 115 8.29 -5.76 7.81
N ALA A 116 7.28 -4.99 7.42
CA ALA A 116 5.89 -5.40 7.55
C ALA A 116 5.53 -6.53 6.60
N VAL A 117 6.06 -6.55 5.37
CA VAL A 117 5.87 -7.67 4.45
C VAL A 117 6.63 -8.91 4.95
N GLN A 118 7.82 -8.74 5.53
CA GLN A 118 8.55 -9.85 6.15
C GLN A 118 7.73 -10.51 7.25
N GLU A 119 7.17 -9.73 8.18
CA GLU A 119 6.28 -10.25 9.23
C GLU A 119 5.00 -10.90 8.66
N LEU A 120 4.47 -10.42 7.53
CA LEU A 120 3.35 -11.10 6.85
C LEU A 120 3.74 -12.49 6.33
N ILE A 121 4.97 -12.64 5.80
CA ILE A 121 5.51 -13.93 5.38
C ILE A 121 5.76 -14.81 6.59
N ASP A 122 6.45 -14.30 7.62
CA ASP A 122 6.77 -15.03 8.85
C ASP A 122 5.48 -15.55 9.52
N ALA A 123 4.46 -14.70 9.63
CA ALA A 123 3.15 -15.09 10.17
C ALA A 123 2.49 -16.20 9.34
N ALA A 124 2.51 -16.08 8.01
CA ALA A 124 1.97 -17.11 7.12
C ALA A 124 2.74 -18.44 7.25
N MET A 125 4.08 -18.38 7.30
CA MET A 125 4.93 -19.55 7.49
C MET A 125 4.75 -20.16 8.88
N GLU A 126 4.51 -19.37 9.92
CA GLU A 126 4.21 -19.87 11.27
C GLU A 126 2.74 -20.27 11.46
N LYS A 127 1.88 -20.11 10.44
CA LYS A 127 0.42 -20.35 10.50
C LYS A 127 -0.26 -19.57 11.63
N ARG A 128 0.15 -18.32 11.85
CA ARG A 128 -0.38 -17.41 12.87
C ARG A 128 -0.93 -16.13 12.25
N PRO A 129 -1.74 -15.35 12.99
CA PRO A 129 -2.13 -14.01 12.57
C PRO A 129 -0.92 -13.08 12.42
N TYR A 130 -1.10 -12.04 11.60
CA TYR A 130 -0.12 -10.96 11.47
C TYR A 130 0.02 -10.19 12.78
N ASP A 131 1.25 -9.93 13.23
CA ASP A 131 1.50 -9.18 14.46
C ASP A 131 2.57 -8.11 14.26
N VAL A 132 2.12 -6.85 14.18
CA VAL A 132 3.01 -5.69 14.02
C VAL A 132 4.01 -5.53 15.18
N MET A 133 3.70 -6.09 16.36
CA MET A 133 4.57 -6.00 17.53
C MET A 133 5.80 -6.92 17.43
N ARG A 134 5.79 -7.90 16.53
CA ARG A 134 6.97 -8.73 16.23
C ARG A 134 8.00 -8.04 15.34
N ILE A 135 7.61 -6.98 14.65
CA ILE A 135 8.55 -6.13 13.92
C ILE A 135 9.39 -5.37 14.96
N PRO A 136 10.74 -5.39 14.89
CA PRO A 136 11.60 -4.63 15.79
C PRO A 136 11.21 -3.15 15.83
N ASP A 137 11.25 -2.51 16.99
CA ASP A 137 10.76 -1.13 17.17
C ASP A 137 11.40 -0.14 16.19
N GLY A 138 12.71 -0.24 15.95
CA GLY A 138 13.45 0.58 14.98
C GLY A 138 13.08 0.36 13.51
N GLN A 139 12.30 -0.69 13.21
CA GLN A 139 11.82 -1.05 11.87
C GLN A 139 10.29 -0.97 11.77
N ARG A 140 9.57 -0.68 12.86
CA ARG A 140 8.10 -0.59 12.85
C ARG A 140 7.59 0.75 12.32
N SER A 141 8.40 1.80 12.44
CA SER A 141 8.06 3.17 12.05
C SER A 141 9.24 3.98 11.52
N SER A 142 8.95 4.96 10.68
CA SER A 142 9.87 5.99 10.21
C SER A 142 9.55 7.37 10.80
N ALA A 143 10.54 8.26 10.85
CA ALA A 143 10.35 9.68 11.13
C ALA A 143 9.40 10.37 10.12
N ASN A 144 9.28 9.82 8.91
CA ASN A 144 8.43 10.35 7.84
C ASN A 144 6.95 9.90 7.94
N ASP A 145 6.55 9.13 8.96
CA ASP A 145 5.18 8.62 9.11
C ASP A 145 4.19 9.61 9.76
N GLY A 146 4.60 10.86 10.03
CA GLY A 146 3.73 11.90 10.60
C GLY A 146 2.35 11.98 9.93
N PRO A 147 2.27 12.11 8.58
CA PRO A 147 1.00 12.12 7.86
C PRO A 147 0.18 10.85 8.05
N CYS A 148 0.83 9.67 8.04
CA CYS A 148 0.14 8.40 8.22
C CYS A 148 -0.54 8.33 9.59
N LYS A 149 0.17 8.70 10.66
CA LYS A 149 -0.36 8.68 12.04
C LYS A 149 -1.60 9.55 12.19
N VAL A 150 -1.56 10.78 11.66
CA VAL A 150 -2.71 11.71 11.69
C VAL A 150 -3.89 11.16 10.90
N GLN A 151 -3.64 10.69 9.68
CA GLN A 151 -4.68 10.19 8.78
C GLN A 151 -5.33 8.89 9.31
N ARG A 152 -4.52 8.01 9.91
CA ARG A 152 -4.99 6.79 10.56
C ARG A 152 -5.88 7.10 11.77
N ALA A 153 -5.47 8.03 12.63
CA ALA A 153 -6.32 8.46 13.75
C ALA A 153 -7.66 9.04 13.26
N GLY A 154 -7.67 9.74 12.13
CA GLY A 154 -8.88 10.21 11.46
C GLY A 154 -9.80 9.07 11.01
N LEU A 155 -9.22 8.01 10.42
CA LEU A 155 -9.95 6.82 10.00
C LEU A 155 -10.53 6.04 11.20
N GLU A 156 -9.71 5.79 12.23
CA GLU A 156 -10.07 5.03 13.42
C GLU A 156 -11.16 5.73 14.25
N SER A 157 -11.10 7.07 14.35
CA SER A 157 -12.15 7.87 15.00
C SER A 157 -13.40 8.05 14.13
N GLY A 158 -13.37 7.65 12.86
CA GLY A 158 -14.45 7.91 11.90
C GLY A 158 -14.61 9.38 11.51
N SER A 159 -13.70 10.25 11.95
CA SER A 159 -13.76 11.69 11.70
C SER A 159 -13.39 12.06 10.26
N ALA A 160 -12.52 11.28 9.62
CA ALA A 160 -12.13 11.52 8.23
C ALA A 160 -11.74 10.22 7.52
N ARG A 161 -12.30 10.04 6.32
CA ARG A 161 -11.92 8.99 5.36
C ARG A 161 -11.50 9.70 4.09
N PHE A 162 -10.48 9.17 3.42
CA PHE A 162 -9.92 9.77 2.21
C PHE A 162 -9.76 8.69 1.12
N GLY A 163 -10.02 9.03 -0.13
CA GLY A 163 -9.52 8.32 -1.31
C GLY A 163 -8.19 8.91 -1.76
N ILE A 164 -7.48 8.20 -2.65
CA ILE A 164 -6.23 8.74 -3.22
C ILE A 164 -6.44 10.01 -4.06
N ASP A 165 -7.62 10.15 -4.68
CA ASP A 165 -7.96 11.30 -5.53
C ASP A 165 -8.48 12.52 -4.75
N ASP A 166 -8.59 12.43 -3.43
CA ASP A 166 -9.03 13.55 -2.61
C ASP A 166 -7.94 14.64 -2.50
N LYS A 167 -8.34 15.90 -2.52
CA LYS A 167 -7.43 17.05 -2.55
C LYS A 167 -6.61 17.13 -1.26
N PRO A 168 -5.27 17.32 -1.30
CA PRO A 168 -4.46 17.51 -0.09
C PRO A 168 -5.10 18.50 0.90
N GLY A 169 -5.23 18.09 2.18
CA GLY A 169 -5.87 18.90 3.22
C GLY A 169 -7.39 18.75 3.38
N TYR A 170 -8.06 17.98 2.51
CA TYR A 170 -9.53 17.78 2.55
C TYR A 170 -9.90 16.29 2.66
N ASP A 171 -10.97 15.98 3.41
CA ASP A 171 -11.58 14.64 3.53
C ASP A 171 -12.39 14.24 2.29
N SER A 172 -12.83 12.99 2.20
CA SER A 172 -13.63 12.52 1.06
C SER A 172 -14.90 13.34 0.85
N ARG A 173 -15.55 13.78 1.94
CA ARG A 173 -16.75 14.62 1.83
C ARG A 173 -16.44 15.99 1.25
N ARG A 174 -15.46 16.72 1.80
CA ARG A 174 -15.07 18.04 1.29
C ARG A 174 -14.43 17.96 -0.10
N SER A 175 -13.65 16.92 -0.37
CA SER A 175 -13.05 16.71 -1.69
C SER A 175 -14.11 16.38 -2.73
N GLN A 176 -15.16 15.63 -2.38
CA GLN A 176 -16.31 15.41 -3.24
C GLN A 176 -17.08 16.72 -3.49
N GLN A 177 -17.37 17.50 -2.44
CA GLN A 177 -18.03 18.81 -2.58
C GLN A 177 -17.24 19.76 -3.49
N LEU A 178 -15.92 19.81 -3.35
CA LEU A 178 -15.05 20.62 -4.20
C LEU A 178 -15.06 20.14 -5.65
N ARG A 179 -15.02 18.82 -5.89
CA ARG A 179 -15.10 18.24 -7.24
C ARG A 179 -16.45 18.51 -7.89
N GLU A 180 -17.54 18.40 -7.14
CA GLU A 180 -18.88 18.74 -7.60
C GLU A 180 -18.97 20.22 -7.96
N ALA A 181 -18.47 21.13 -7.11
CA ALA A 181 -18.43 22.56 -7.39
C ALA A 181 -17.59 22.91 -8.63
N GLU A 182 -16.43 22.26 -8.81
CA GLU A 182 -15.59 22.42 -10.00
C GLU A 182 -16.28 21.90 -11.27
N ASN A 183 -16.92 20.75 -11.22
CA ASN A 183 -17.68 20.19 -12.34
C ASN A 183 -18.89 21.07 -12.69
N THR A 184 -19.62 21.59 -11.69
CA THR A 184 -20.71 22.54 -11.92
C THR A 184 -20.20 23.80 -12.61
N ARG A 185 -19.09 24.36 -12.14
CA ARG A 185 -18.48 25.54 -12.74
C ARG A 185 -18.00 25.28 -14.17
N ALA A 186 -17.33 24.15 -14.43
CA ALA A 186 -16.89 23.76 -15.76
C ALA A 186 -18.06 23.55 -16.74
N ASN A 187 -19.15 22.95 -16.27
CA ASN A 187 -20.37 22.79 -17.06
C ASN A 187 -21.03 24.15 -17.37
N GLN A 188 -21.04 25.08 -16.41
CA GLN A 188 -21.60 26.40 -16.59
C GLN A 188 -20.75 27.24 -17.57
N GLU A 189 -19.43 27.21 -17.45
CA GLU A 189 -18.52 27.85 -18.41
C GLU A 189 -18.60 27.22 -19.82
N GLY A 190 -18.84 25.91 -19.91
CA GLY A 190 -19.11 25.22 -21.18
C GLY A 190 -20.46 25.61 -21.80
N TYR A 191 -21.50 25.77 -20.99
CA TYR A 191 -22.82 26.24 -21.41
C TYR A 191 -22.75 27.68 -21.94
N ASP A 192 -22.08 28.57 -21.22
CA ASP A 192 -21.90 29.98 -21.62
C ASP A 192 -21.10 30.11 -22.92
N ARG A 193 -20.10 29.26 -23.16
CA ARG A 193 -19.39 29.21 -24.45
C ARG A 193 -20.22 28.65 -25.59
N SER A 194 -21.16 27.74 -25.30
CA SER A 194 -22.02 27.12 -26.32
C SER A 194 -23.18 28.02 -26.77
N TYR A 195 -23.64 28.94 -25.93
CA TYR A 195 -24.79 29.82 -26.21
C TYR A 195 -24.44 31.32 -26.25
N GLY A 196 -23.19 31.70 -25.99
CA GLY A 196 -22.76 33.09 -25.80
C GLY A 196 -21.87 33.70 -26.89
N GLN A 197 -21.74 33.10 -28.08
CA GLN A 197 -21.24 33.86 -29.22
C GLN A 197 -22.42 34.51 -29.95
N PRO A 198 -22.59 35.84 -29.89
CA PRO A 198 -23.49 36.51 -30.82
C PRO A 198 -22.96 36.23 -32.23
N MET A 199 -23.81 35.64 -33.08
CA MET A 199 -23.61 35.71 -34.53
C MET A 199 -23.60 37.20 -34.89
N ASP A 200 -22.46 37.68 -35.39
CA ASP A 200 -22.34 39.03 -35.91
C ASP A 200 -23.08 39.09 -37.26
N ASP A 201 -24.41 39.23 -37.19
CA ASP A 201 -25.29 39.40 -38.34
C ASP A 201 -25.22 40.84 -38.88
N THR A 202 -24.01 41.34 -39.13
CA THR A 202 -23.78 42.58 -39.88
C THR A 202 -22.95 42.36 -41.14
N GLN A 203 -23.43 41.47 -42.01
CA GLN A 203 -23.16 41.56 -43.46
C GLN A 203 -24.48 41.63 -44.23
N GLY A 204 -25.01 42.85 -44.29
CA GLY A 204 -26.15 43.19 -45.13
C GLY A 204 -26.24 44.69 -45.29
N ASN A 205 -25.58 45.23 -46.31
CA ASN A 205 -26.02 46.50 -46.89
C ASN A 205 -25.74 46.53 -48.39
N TRP A 206 -26.73 47.08 -49.07
CA TRP A 206 -26.94 47.25 -50.51
C TRP A 206 -25.79 47.92 -51.27
#